data_AF-A0A3L6JNJ7-F1
#
_entry.id   AF-A0A3L6JNJ7-F1
#
_cell.length_a   1.000
_cell.length_b   1.000
_cell.length_c   1.000
_cell.angle_alpha   90.00
_cell.angle_beta   90.00
_cell.angle_gamma   90.00
#
_symmetry.space_group_name_H-M   'P 1'
#
loop_
_entity.id
_entity.type
_entity.pdbx_description
1 polymer ?
#
loop_
_entity_poly.entity_id
_entity_poly.type
_entity_poly.pdbx_seq_one_letter_code
_entity_poly.pdbx_strand_id
1 'polypeptide(L)'
;MELSDLQETFAKFEHERGWDKFPASQVFAHLIEELGEVSRHITVEEGYKAVGLGHEAPKKEELAREFAQVTSLLFQLANHFKIDIEKCVQAELEVMKDRFPAKEWASYMAKR
;
A
#
# COMPACT_ATOMS: atom_id res chain seq x y z
N MET A 1 -3.85 14.46 -11.12
CA MET A 1 -4.34 14.33 -9.74
C MET A 1 -3.10 14.11 -8.92
N GLU A 2 -2.74 15.11 -8.13
CA GLU A 2 -1.65 14.98 -7.16
C GLU A 2 -2.05 13.96 -6.10
N LEU A 3 -1.08 13.42 -5.35
CA LEU A 3 -1.39 12.40 -4.35
C LEU A 3 -2.28 12.97 -3.23
N SER A 4 -2.08 14.24 -2.89
CA SER A 4 -2.93 15.02 -1.99
C SER A 4 -4.38 15.12 -2.47
N ASP A 5 -4.63 15.41 -3.75
CA ASP A 5 -6.00 15.46 -4.32
C ASP A 5 -6.75 14.13 -4.13
N LEU A 6 -6.03 13.02 -4.33
CA LEU A 6 -6.62 11.68 -4.16
C LEU A 6 -6.90 11.41 -2.68
N GLN A 7 -5.97 11.75 -1.78
CA GLN A 7 -6.17 11.63 -0.34
C GLN A 7 -7.40 12.43 0.13
N GLU A 8 -7.57 13.67 -0.35
CA GLU A 8 -8.75 14.50 -0.07
C GLU A 8 -10.05 13.88 -0.60
N THR A 9 -10.00 13.29 -1.80
CA THR A 9 -11.14 12.58 -2.38
C THR A 9 -11.59 11.42 -1.49
N PHE A 10 -10.65 10.64 -0.95
CA PHE A 10 -10.95 9.57 0.01
C PHE A 10 -11.46 10.12 1.35
N ALA A 11 -10.85 11.18 1.87
CA ALA A 11 -11.31 11.81 3.11
C ALA A 11 -12.79 12.25 3.02
N LYS A 12 -13.19 12.83 1.88
CA LYS A 12 -14.59 13.18 1.62
C LYS A 12 -15.48 11.94 1.55
N PHE A 13 -15.06 10.92 0.82
CA PHE A 13 -15.81 9.65 0.68
C PHE A 13 -16.04 8.98 2.04
N GLU A 14 -15.02 8.97 2.90
CA GLU A 14 -15.06 8.45 4.27
C GLU A 14 -16.04 9.23 5.12
N HIS A 15 -15.95 10.56 5.09
CA HIS A 15 -16.77 11.45 5.92
C HIS A 15 -18.26 11.36 5.55
N GLU A 16 -18.59 11.30 4.26
CA GLU A 16 -19.97 11.11 3.77
C GLU A 16 -20.63 9.83 4.31
N ARG A 17 -19.82 8.82 4.68
CA ARG A 17 -20.29 7.54 5.22
C ARG A 17 -20.07 7.40 6.73
N GLY A 18 -19.47 8.40 7.37
CA GLY A 18 -19.09 8.36 8.78
C GLY A 18 -17.98 7.35 9.10
N TRP A 19 -17.21 6.93 8.10
CA TRP A 19 -16.11 5.96 8.28
C TRP A 19 -14.87 6.57 8.94
N ASP A 20 -14.75 7.90 8.92
CA ASP A 20 -13.79 8.68 9.69
C ASP A 20 -13.90 8.46 11.21
N LYS A 21 -15.01 7.87 11.67
CA LYS A 21 -15.26 7.54 13.08
C LYS A 21 -14.76 6.16 13.49
N PHE A 22 -14.34 5.30 12.56
CA PHE A 22 -13.80 4.00 12.92
C PHE A 22 -12.48 4.17 13.71
N PRO A 23 -12.25 3.38 14.77
CA PRO A 23 -10.98 3.40 15.48
C PRO A 23 -9.83 3.03 14.53
N ALA A 24 -8.70 3.76 14.61
CA ALA A 24 -7.53 3.49 13.78
C ALA A 24 -7.02 2.04 13.91
N SER A 25 -7.20 1.40 15.06
CA SER A 25 -6.84 -0.01 15.25
C SER A 25 -7.63 -0.96 14.36
N GLN A 26 -8.91 -0.67 14.08
CA GLN A 26 -9.75 -1.48 13.19
C GLN A 26 -9.37 -1.25 11.73
N VAL A 27 -9.14 0.02 11.35
CA VAL A 27 -8.68 0.37 10.00
C VAL A 27 -7.31 -0.26 9.72
N PHE A 28 -6.41 -0.27 10.72
CA PHE A 28 -5.11 -0.92 10.61
C PHE A 28 -5.23 -2.44 10.50
N ALA A 29 -6.09 -3.08 11.29
CA ALA A 29 -6.35 -4.51 11.15
C ALA A 29 -6.84 -4.86 9.73
N HIS A 30 -7.78 -4.08 9.19
CA HIS A 30 -8.27 -4.26 7.82
C HIS A 30 -7.16 -4.04 6.78
N LEU A 31 -6.28 -3.05 6.97
CA LEU A 31 -5.11 -2.86 6.10
C LEU A 31 -4.23 -4.11 6.04
N ILE A 32 -4.01 -4.79 7.17
CA ILE A 32 -3.23 -6.03 7.22
C ILE A 32 -3.95 -7.16 6.47
N GLU A 33 -5.29 -7.25 6.55
CA GLU A 33 -6.07 -8.23 5.79
C GLU A 33 -5.91 -8.03 4.28
N GLU A 34 -6.03 -6.79 3.79
CA GLU A 34 -5.87 -6.47 2.35
C GLU A 34 -4.42 -6.69 1.85
N LEU A 35 -3.41 -6.42 2.69
CA LEU A 35 -2.03 -6.80 2.40
C LEU A 35 -1.84 -8.32 2.34
N GLY A 36 -2.62 -9.09 3.11
CA GLY A 36 -2.67 -10.54 3.06
C GLY A 36 -3.19 -11.07 1.72
N GLU A 37 -4.16 -10.39 1.12
CA GLU A 37 -4.65 -10.72 -0.22
C GLU A 37 -3.57 -10.46 -1.28
N VAL A 38 -2.88 -9.31 -1.23
CA VAL A 38 -1.73 -9.05 -2.12
C VAL A 38 -0.65 -10.13 -1.95
N SER A 39 -0.35 -10.51 -0.71
CA SER A 39 0.60 -11.58 -0.40
C SER A 39 0.18 -12.93 -1.01
N ARG A 40 -1.12 -13.21 -1.10
CA ARG A 40 -1.63 -14.43 -1.74
C ARG A 40 -1.24 -14.50 -3.21
N HIS A 41 -1.32 -13.40 -3.97
CA HIS A 41 -0.84 -13.36 -5.36
C HIS A 41 0.65 -13.64 -5.47
N ILE A 42 1.45 -12.96 -4.64
CA ILE A 42 2.92 -13.14 -4.60
C ILE A 42 3.29 -14.59 -4.31
N THR A 43 2.68 -15.20 -3.29
CA THR A 43 2.98 -16.59 -2.92
C THR A 43 2.60 -17.61 -3.99
N VAL A 44 1.60 -17.32 -4.83
CA VAL A 44 1.27 -18.16 -5.99
C VAL A 44 2.27 -17.93 -7.12
N GLU A 45 2.62 -16.67 -7.41
CA GLU A 45 3.58 -16.29 -8.46
C GLU A 45 4.97 -16.89 -8.21
N GLU A 46 5.43 -16.87 -6.96
CA GLU A 46 6.73 -17.44 -6.54
C GLU A 46 6.70 -18.96 -6.37
N GLY A 47 5.54 -19.60 -6.57
CA GLY A 47 5.39 -21.06 -6.51
C GLY A 47 5.33 -21.65 -5.10
N TYR A 48 5.30 -20.83 -4.04
CA TYR A 48 5.10 -21.31 -2.67
C TYR A 48 3.72 -21.95 -2.50
N LYS A 49 2.68 -21.31 -3.06
CA LYS A 49 1.31 -21.87 -3.16
C LYS A 49 1.08 -22.46 -4.55
N ALA A 50 1.44 -23.73 -4.70
CA ALA A 50 1.28 -24.45 -5.96
C ALA A 50 -0.21 -24.69 -6.31
N VAL A 51 -0.67 -24.06 -7.40
CA VAL A 51 -2.05 -24.20 -7.90
C VAL A 51 -2.34 -25.66 -8.26
N GLY A 52 -3.47 -26.18 -7.78
CA GLY A 52 -3.87 -27.57 -7.99
C GLY A 52 -3.31 -28.56 -6.97
N LEU A 53 -2.42 -28.13 -6.07
CA LEU A 53 -1.93 -28.91 -4.93
C LEU A 53 -2.49 -28.36 -3.61
N GLY A 54 -3.82 -28.22 -3.53
CA GLY A 54 -4.51 -27.67 -2.35
C GLY A 54 -4.60 -26.14 -2.32
N HIS A 55 -4.14 -25.46 -3.37
CA HIS A 55 -4.27 -24.02 -3.53
C HIS A 55 -4.97 -23.65 -4.84
N GLU A 56 -5.73 -22.56 -4.78
CA GLU A 56 -6.37 -21.92 -5.92
C GLU A 56 -5.71 -20.56 -6.20
N ALA A 57 -5.48 -20.29 -7.48
CA ALA A 57 -5.00 -18.98 -7.90
C ALA A 57 -6.06 -17.91 -7.60
N PRO A 58 -5.69 -16.76 -7.00
CA PRO A 58 -6.57 -15.60 -6.96
C PRO A 58 -6.80 -15.07 -8.38
N LYS A 59 -7.88 -14.32 -8.60
CA LYS A 59 -8.14 -13.78 -9.95
C LYS A 59 -7.19 -12.62 -10.22
N LYS A 60 -6.57 -12.57 -11.39
CA LYS A 60 -5.58 -11.55 -11.73
C LYS A 60 -6.14 -10.12 -11.61
N GLU A 61 -7.43 -9.94 -11.88
CA GLU A 61 -8.13 -8.66 -11.78
C GLU A 61 -8.30 -8.18 -10.32
N GLU A 62 -8.23 -9.09 -9.34
CA GLU A 62 -8.37 -8.77 -7.92
C GLU A 62 -7.12 -8.07 -7.38
N LEU A 63 -5.91 -8.36 -7.90
CA LEU A 63 -4.67 -7.74 -7.42
C LEU A 63 -4.69 -6.20 -7.51
N ALA A 64 -5.15 -5.66 -8.64
CA ALA A 64 -5.25 -4.22 -8.82
C ALA A 64 -6.24 -3.59 -7.84
N ARG A 65 -7.32 -4.32 -7.52
CA ARG A 65 -8.33 -3.88 -6.56
C ARG A 65 -7.79 -3.94 -5.12
N GLU A 66 -7.04 -4.97 -4.76
CA GLU A 66 -6.40 -5.11 -3.45
C GLU A 66 -5.41 -3.97 -3.20
N PHE A 67 -4.57 -3.61 -4.19
CA PHE A 67 -3.70 -2.44 -4.08
C PHE A 67 -4.48 -1.13 -3.88
N ALA A 68 -5.65 -0.99 -4.53
CA ALA A 68 -6.52 0.16 -4.31
C ALA A 68 -7.11 0.16 -2.88
N GLN A 69 -7.50 -1.00 -2.35
CA GLN A 69 -7.99 -1.15 -0.97
C GLN A 69 -6.90 -0.81 0.04
N VAL A 70 -5.69 -1.36 -0.11
CA VAL A 70 -4.50 -1.04 0.69
C VAL A 70 -4.24 0.46 0.70
N THR A 71 -4.28 1.10 -0.49
CA THR A 71 -4.08 2.55 -0.61
C THR A 71 -5.16 3.34 0.13
N SER A 72 -6.44 2.96 -0.04
CA SER A 72 -7.56 3.65 0.62
C SER A 72 -7.49 3.55 2.15
N LEU A 73 -7.11 2.38 2.69
CA LEU A 73 -6.99 2.17 4.13
C LEU A 73 -5.78 2.90 4.71
N LEU A 74 -4.67 2.95 3.96
CA LEU A 74 -3.52 3.79 4.31
C LEU A 74 -3.91 5.27 4.38
N PHE A 75 -4.71 5.75 3.42
CA PHE A 75 -5.20 7.14 3.42
C PHE A 75 -6.14 7.40 4.57
N GLN A 76 -7.08 6.50 4.87
CA GLN A 76 -7.97 6.62 6.03
C GLN A 76 -7.16 6.73 7.34
N LEU A 77 -6.11 5.93 7.49
CA LEU A 77 -5.19 6.04 8.64
C LEU A 77 -4.47 7.39 8.66
N ALA A 78 -3.91 7.83 7.53
CA ALA A 78 -3.24 9.12 7.47
C ALA A 78 -4.20 10.28 7.77
N ASN A 79 -5.43 10.25 7.26
CA ASN A 79 -6.49 11.20 7.55
C ASN A 79 -6.81 11.23 9.05
N HIS A 80 -6.93 10.07 9.69
CA HIS A 80 -7.14 9.96 11.13
C HIS A 80 -6.04 10.66 11.94
N PHE A 81 -4.78 10.49 11.52
CA PHE A 81 -3.62 11.13 12.15
C PHE A 81 -3.29 12.53 11.61
N LYS A 82 -4.09 13.05 10.67
CA LYS A 82 -3.90 14.35 10.00
C LYS A 82 -2.53 14.48 9.31
N ILE A 83 -2.09 13.41 8.68
CA ILE A 83 -0.83 13.31 7.96
C ILE A 83 -1.07 13.59 6.47
N ASP A 84 -0.27 14.48 5.90
CA ASP A 84 -0.20 14.72 4.46
C ASP A 84 0.83 13.76 3.85
N ILE A 85 0.36 12.70 3.20
CA ILE A 85 1.25 11.62 2.71
C ILE A 85 2.19 12.16 1.64
N GLU A 86 1.71 13.03 0.76
CA GLU A 86 2.52 13.56 -0.33
C GLU A 86 3.74 14.31 0.22
N LYS A 87 3.53 15.21 1.18
CA LYS A 87 4.64 15.93 1.83
C LYS A 87 5.58 14.99 2.56
N CYS A 88 5.05 13.99 3.28
CA CYS A 88 5.88 13.01 3.99
C CYS A 88 6.75 12.18 3.03
N VAL A 89 6.18 11.71 1.91
CA VAL A 89 6.91 10.94 0.90
C VAL A 89 7.97 11.79 0.23
N GLN A 90 7.67 13.04 -0.13
CA GLN A 90 8.65 13.97 -0.69
C GLN A 90 9.83 14.22 0.27
N ALA A 91 9.55 14.42 1.56
CA ALA A 91 10.60 14.61 2.56
C ALA A 91 11.46 13.34 2.75
N GLU A 92 10.83 12.17 2.85
CA GLU A 92 11.55 10.89 3.01
C GLU A 92 12.37 10.55 1.76
N LEU A 93 11.91 10.91 0.55
CA LEU A 93 12.66 10.73 -0.69
C LEU A 93 14.00 11.47 -0.67
N GLU A 94 14.05 12.69 -0.14
CA GLU A 94 15.32 13.41 0.01
C GLU A 94 16.26 12.70 1.01
N VAL A 95 15.72 12.22 2.13
CA VAL A 95 16.49 11.42 3.11
C VAL A 95 17.01 10.12 2.47
N MET A 96 16.20 9.44 1.67
CA MET A 96 16.57 8.21 0.98
C MET A 96 17.66 8.44 -0.08
N LYS A 97 17.64 9.56 -0.81
CA LYS A 97 18.69 9.89 -1.79
C LYS A 97 20.05 10.03 -1.12
N ASP A 98 20.10 10.67 0.05
CA ASP A 98 21.33 10.82 0.83
C ASP A 98 21.78 9.48 1.43
N ARG A 99 20.84 8.70 1.96
CA ARG A 99 21.13 7.40 2.59
C ARG A 99 21.53 6.32 1.58
N PHE A 100 21.04 6.39 0.35
CA PHE A 100 21.22 5.38 -0.68
C PHE A 100 21.72 6.00 -2.00
N PRO A 101 23.02 6.35 -2.10
CA PRO A 101 23.58 7.00 -3.28
C PRO A 101 23.41 6.16 -4.55
N ALA A 102 22.82 6.75 -5.59
CA ALA A 102 22.45 6.06 -6.82
C ALA A 102 23.62 5.35 -7.51
N LYS A 103 24.80 5.99 -7.55
CA LYS A 103 25.99 5.42 -8.21
C LYS A 103 26.51 4.17 -7.50
N GLU A 104 26.52 4.18 -6.18
CA GLU A 104 27.03 3.07 -5.37
C GLU A 104 26.08 1.88 -5.45
N TRP A 105 24.78 2.13 -5.30
CA TRP A 105 23.75 1.09 -5.44
C TRP A 105 23.69 0.50 -6.83
N ALA A 106 23.75 1.32 -7.88
CA ALA A 106 23.78 0.81 -9.25
C ALA A 106 25.01 -0.09 -9.51
N SER A 107 26.19 0.30 -9.01
CA SER A 107 27.40 -0.51 -9.14
C SER A 107 27.32 -1.83 -8.36
N TYR A 108 26.68 -1.82 -7.19
CA TYR A 108 26.45 -3.02 -6.39
C TYR A 108 25.48 -3.99 -7.11
N MET A 109 24.35 -3.49 -7.59
CA MET A 109 23.32 -4.31 -8.24
C MET A 109 23.79 -4.92 -9.56
N ALA A 110 24.62 -4.22 -10.33
CA ALA A 110 25.17 -4.74 -11.59
C ALA A 110 26.09 -5.98 -11.42
N LYS A 111 26.51 -6.28 -10.19
CA LYS A 111 27.36 -7.43 -9.86
C LYS A 111 26.56 -8.64 -9.34
N ARG A 112 25.26 -8.49 -9.13
CA ARG A 112 24.35 -9.52 -8.59
C ARG A 112 23.56 -10.16 -9.72
#